data_AF-A0A1H6EGE3-F1
#
_entry.id   AF-A0A1H6EGE3-F1
#
_cell.length_a   1.000
_cell.length_b   1.000
_cell.length_c   1.000
_cell.angle_alpha   90.00
_cell.angle_beta   90.00
_cell.angle_gamma   90.00
#
_symmetry.space_group_name_H-M   'P 1'
#
loop_
_entity.id
_entity.type
_entity.pdbx_description
1 polymer ?
#
loop_
_entity_poly.entity_id
_entity_poly.type
_entity_poly.pdbx_seq_one_letter_code
_entity_poly.pdbx_strand_id
1 'polypeptide(L)' 'MVADNGFEQGGGRVVQVTIPAEVAFDLDKFQAVQKDILGRLGCRGCCSGWDIRYELQRRFLVNDKLEIREPG' A
#
# COMPACT_ATOMS: atom_id res chain seq x y z
N MET A 1 -24.51 -0.05 11.87
CA MET A 1 -24.22 1.05 10.92
C MET A 1 -22.75 1.39 11.07
N VAL A 2 -21.89 0.86 10.19
CA VAL A 2 -20.54 1.37 9.99
C VAL A 2 -20.48 1.74 8.52
N ALA A 3 -20.17 3.00 8.23
CA ALA A 3 -20.12 3.54 6.89
C ALA A 3 -18.97 2.88 6.13
N ASP A 4 -19.35 2.10 5.12
CA ASP A 4 -18.48 1.59 4.08
C ASP A 4 -18.07 2.78 3.20
N ASN A 5 -16.92 3.37 3.49
CA ASN A 5 -16.27 4.31 2.57
C ASN A 5 -15.48 3.47 1.56
N GLY A 6 -16.21 2.77 0.70
CA GLY A 6 -15.67 1.91 -0.35
C GLY A 6 -14.83 2.70 -1.35
N PHE A 7 -13.54 2.40 -1.38
CA PHE A 7 -12.72 2.63 -2.57
C PHE A 7 -13.27 1.70 -3.66
N GLU A 8 -13.74 2.27 -4.77
CA GLU A 8 -14.41 1.53 -5.86
C GLU A 8 -13.57 0.34 -6.34
N GLN A 9 -14.05 -0.87 -6.05
CA GLN A 9 -13.41 -2.14 -6.42
C GLN A 9 -13.77 -2.48 -7.87
N GLY A 10 -12.91 -2.08 -8.80
CA GLY A 10 -12.94 -2.56 -10.18
C GLY A 10 -12.59 -4.05 -10.25
N GLY A 11 -13.60 -4.92 -10.25
CA GLY A 11 -13.54 -6.28 -10.82
C GLY A 11 -12.43 -7.21 -10.31
N GLY A 12 -12.43 -7.54 -9.01
CA GLY A 12 -11.54 -8.53 -8.42
C GLY A 12 -11.06 -8.08 -7.05
N ARG A 13 -10.76 -9.01 -6.15
CA ARG A 13 -10.28 -8.73 -4.78
C ARG A 13 -8.83 -8.20 -4.77
N VAL A 14 -8.54 -7.20 -5.60
CA VAL A 14 -7.22 -6.61 -5.82
C VAL A 14 -7.07 -5.39 -4.92
N VAL A 15 -5.96 -5.30 -4.19
CA VAL A 15 -5.64 -4.17 -3.32
C VAL A 15 -4.27 -3.63 -3.68
N GLN A 16 -4.20 -2.33 -3.94
CA GLN A 16 -2.95 -1.62 -4.19
C GLN A 16 -2.45 -0.98 -2.90
N VAL A 17 -1.18 -1.17 -2.58
CA VAL A 17 -0.55 -0.68 -1.36
C VAL A 17 0.78 -0.03 -1.70
N THR A 18 0.90 1.27 -1.48
CA THR A 18 2.18 1.97 -1.64
C THR A 18 2.94 2.01 -0.32
N ILE A 19 4.17 1.53 -0.29
CA ILE A 19 5.03 1.50 0.90
C ILE A 19 6.42 2.10 0.64
N PRO A 20 7.06 2.73 1.64
CA PRO A 20 8.46 3.14 1.53
C PRO A 20 9.40 1.97 1.27
N ALA A 21 10.53 2.23 0.58
CA ALA A 21 11.59 1.23 0.40
C ALA A 21 12.12 0.68 1.73
N GLU A 22 12.26 1.52 2.76
CA GLU A 22 12.70 1.10 4.10
C GLU A 22 11.72 0.15 4.81
N VAL A 23 10.46 0.09 4.37
CA VAL A 23 9.46 -0.85 4.86
C VAL A 23 9.46 -2.10 3.98
N ALA A 24 9.61 -1.94 2.66
CA ALA A 24 9.64 -3.06 1.72
C ALA A 24 10.85 -3.98 1.89
N PHE A 25 12.01 -3.42 2.27
CA PHE A 25 13.26 -4.15 2.44
C PHE A 25 13.57 -4.54 3.89
N ASP A 26 12.61 -4.39 4.79
CA ASP A 26 12.69 -4.78 6.20
C ASP A 26 11.54 -5.77 6.49
N LEU A 27 11.90 -7.02 6.79
CA LEU A 27 10.91 -8.10 6.94
C LEU A 27 9.94 -7.83 8.09
N ASP A 28 10.43 -7.33 9.22
CA ASP A 28 9.62 -7.10 10.41
C ASP A 28 8.63 -5.95 10.17
N LYS A 29 9.09 -4.86 9.56
CA LYS A 29 8.22 -3.74 9.18
C LYS A 29 7.19 -4.16 8.14
N PHE A 30 7.60 -4.91 7.12
CA PHE A 30 6.70 -5.39 6.08
C PHE A 30 5.60 -6.30 6.66
N GLN A 31 5.96 -7.25 7.53
CA GLN A 31 5.00 -8.13 8.18
C GLN A 31 4.02 -7.37 9.07
N ALA A 32 4.49 -6.37 9.82
CA ALA A 32 3.61 -5.53 10.65
C ALA A 32 2.56 -4.81 9.78
N VAL A 33 2.99 -4.21 8.67
CA VAL A 33 2.09 -3.53 7.72
C VAL A 33 1.13 -4.52 7.06
N GLN A 34 1.63 -5.67 6.58
CA GLN A 34 0.81 -6.70 5.95
C GLN A 34 -0.27 -7.22 6.89
N LYS A 35 0.07 -7.51 8.16
CA LYS A 35 -0.88 -8.00 9.17
C LYS A 35 -2.01 -7.00 9.41
N ASP A 36 -1.70 -5.72 9.48
CA ASP A 36 -2.69 -4.66 9.68
C ASP A 36 -3.59 -4.49 8.47
N ILE A 37 -3.04 -4.56 7.25
CA ILE A 37 -3.83 -4.55 6.00
C ILE A 37 -4.77 -5.75 5.96
N LEU A 38 -4.27 -6.97 6.20
CA LEU A 38 -5.09 -8.18 6.23
C LEU A 38 -6.16 -8.12 7.33
N GLY A 39 -5.86 -7.48 8.46
CA GLY A 39 -6.84 -7.19 9.51
C GLY A 39 -7.99 -6.32 9.04
N ARG A 40 -7.70 -5.29 8.22
CA ARG A 40 -8.73 -4.44 7.60
C ARG A 40 -9.53 -5.20 6.53
N LEU A 41 -8.91 -6.17 5.87
CA LEU A 41 -9.54 -7.04 4.88
C LEU A 41 -10.31 -8.23 5.50
N GLY A 42 -10.27 -8.39 6.83
CA GLY A 42 -11.14 -9.28 7.60
C GLY A 42 -10.44 -10.34 8.46
N CYS A 43 -9.18 -10.69 8.18
CA CYS A 43 -8.45 -11.69 8.96
C CYS A 43 -6.96 -11.34 9.05
N ARG A 44 -6.45 -11.06 10.25
CA ARG A 44 -5.04 -10.68 10.49
C ARG A 44 -4.01 -11.78 10.16
N GLY A 45 -4.43 -13.04 10.05
CA GLY A 45 -3.54 -14.18 9.80
C GLY A 45 -3.79 -14.90 8.48
N CYS A 46 -4.73 -14.42 7.66
CA CYS A 46 -5.11 -15.07 6.42
C CYS A 46 -4.53 -14.28 5.26
N CYS A 47 -3.60 -14.86 4.50
CA CYS A 47 -3.05 -14.22 3.28
C CYS A 47 -3.81 -14.63 2.01
N SER A 48 -4.87 -15.43 2.13
CA SER A 48 -5.63 -15.97 1.00
C SER A 48 -6.82 -15.09 0.63
N GLY A 49 -7.21 -15.14 -0.64
CA GLY A 49 -8.44 -14.52 -1.13
C GLY A 49 -8.31 -13.06 -1.55
N TRP A 50 -7.12 -12.45 -1.46
CA TRP A 50 -6.84 -11.09 -1.93
C TRP A 50 -5.58 -11.08 -2.81
N ASP A 51 -5.60 -10.31 -3.90
CA ASP A 51 -4.42 -9.99 -4.71
C ASP A 51 -3.86 -8.66 -4.21
N ILE A 52 -2.89 -8.70 -3.29
CA ILE A 52 -2.29 -7.49 -2.71
C ILE A 52 -1.01 -7.15 -3.46
N ARG A 53 -1.03 -6.00 -4.11
CA ARG A 53 0.07 -5.48 -4.93
C ARG A 53 0.77 -4.37 -4.16
N TYR A 54 2.01 -4.62 -3.79
CA TYR A 54 2.85 -3.65 -3.09
C TYR A 54 3.68 -2.87 -4.09
N GLU A 55 3.57 -1.55 -4.06
CA GLU A 55 4.32 -0.63 -4.89
C GLU A 55 5.25 0.21 -4.02
N LEU A 56 6.47 0.46 -4.49
CA LEU A 56 7.40 1.34 -3.80
C LEU A 56 6.96 2.79 -3.92
N GLN A 57 6.96 3.50 -2.80
CA GLN A 57 6.69 4.93 -2.76
C GLN A 57 7.71 5.66 -3.62
N ARG A 58 7.21 6.39 -4.62
CA ARG A 58 7.99 7.33 -5.41
C ARG A 58 7.85 8.72 -4.82
N ARG A 59 8.94 9.47 -4.80
CA ARG A 59 8.95 10.87 -4.42
C ARG A 59 9.41 11.67 -5.63
N PHE A 60 8.79 12.80 -5.87
CA PHE A 60 9.20 13.74 -6.89
C PHE A 60 9.47 15.08 -6.20
N LEU A 61 10.61 15.68 -6.52
CA LEU A 61 10.99 17.01 -6.11
C LEU A 61 10.57 17.97 -7.22
N VAL A 62 9.83 19.01 -6.86
CA VAL A 62 9.35 20.05 -7.79
C VAL A 62 9.93 21.38 -7.33
N ASN A 63 10.54 22.14 -8.24
CA ASN A 63 11.07 23.47 -7.95
C ASN A 63 10.15 24.60 -8.45
N ASP A 64 10.54 25.83 -8.16
CA ASP A 64 9.86 27.08 -8.57
C ASP A 64 9.78 27.27 -10.10
N LYS A 65 10.63 26.57 -10.85
CA LYS A 65 10.65 26.54 -12.32
C LYS A 65 9.84 25.40 -12.92
N LEU A 66 9.08 24.66 -12.10
CA LEU A 66 8.26 23.51 -12.51
C LEU A 66 9.09 22.31 -13.04
N GLU A 67 10.38 22.24 -12.70
CA GLU A 67 11.21 21.09 -13.03
C GLU A 67 10.95 19.95 -12.03
N ILE A 68 10.85 18.73 -12.55
CA ILE A 68 10.56 17.52 -11.77
C ILE A 68 11.82 16.64 -11.72
N ARG A 69 12.23 16.22 -10.53
CA ARG A 69 13.35 15.28 -10.33
C ARG A 69 12.98 14.19 -9.33
N GLU A 70 13.50 12.99 -9.53
CA GLU A 70 13.44 11.94 -8.51
C GLU A 70 14.57 12.16 -7.49
N PRO A 71 14.33 12.01 -6.17
CA PRO A 71 15.39 12.00 -5.19
C PRO A 71 16.22 10.73 -5.44
N GLY A 72 17.50 10.91 -5.75
CA GLY A 72 18.47 9.83 -5.87
C GLY A 72 18.87 9.21 -4.54
#